data_AF-A0A6P8WM90-F1
#
_entry.id   AF-A0A6P8WM90-F1
#
_cell.length_a   1.000
_cell.length_b   1.000
_cell.length_c   1.000
_cell.angle_alpha   90.00
_cell.angle_beta   90.00
_cell.angle_gamma   90.00
#
_symmetry.space_group_name_H-M   'P 1'
#
loop_
_entity.id
_entity.type
_entity.pdbx_description
1 polymer ?
#
loop_
_entity_poly.entity_id
_entity_poly.type
_entity_poly.pdbx_seq_one_letter_code
_entity_poly.pdbx_strand_id
1 'polypeptide(L)'
;MDEESETTHYYLECEGGVEEWHWNSKSTKLLVELYSERRHRFRDPKTRKRALWTEIVDDMEHAGYKGINEDICDRKWRNMKKTYRTCRETLKKNARKRVGWEYYDTFDDMFQNENVNSTTAKTESDALIEEQHNELSDMQCTLETDNNTLRAEQSNDMTMVAEEQQRQLLILERSRIAAIRELSKRIEESNVIQRERNDLLREYLSQL
;
A
#
# COMPACT_ATOMS: atom_id res chain seq x y z
N MET A 1 2.10 29.34 23.12
CA MET A 1 2.59 29.09 21.76
C MET A 1 1.98 27.78 21.37
N ASP A 2 0.86 27.89 20.68
CA ASP A 2 0.03 26.76 20.31
C ASP A 2 0.73 25.99 19.19
N GLU A 3 1.00 24.72 19.47
CA GLU A 3 1.68 23.79 18.57
C GLU A 3 0.63 23.34 17.55
N GLU A 4 0.65 24.00 16.41
CA GLU A 4 -0.23 23.74 15.27
C GLU A 4 0.07 22.32 14.75
N SER A 5 -0.70 21.36 15.24
CA SER A 5 -0.65 19.96 14.82
C SER A 5 -0.88 19.89 13.33
N GLU A 6 0.19 19.58 12.60
CA GLU A 6 0.26 19.39 11.15
C GLU A 6 -0.82 18.40 10.69
N THR A 7 -1.97 18.94 10.33
CA THR A 7 -3.18 18.18 10.02
C THR A 7 -3.08 17.77 8.56
N THR A 8 -2.95 16.46 8.33
CA THR A 8 -2.83 15.93 6.98
C THR A 8 -4.20 15.94 6.30
N HIS A 9 -4.33 16.80 5.30
CA HIS A 9 -5.50 17.02 4.44
C HIS A 9 -5.72 15.85 3.45
N TYR A 10 -6.96 15.36 3.31
CA TYR A 10 -7.32 14.24 2.41
C TYR A 10 -8.68 14.45 1.72
N TYR A 11 -8.65 14.65 0.40
CA TYR A 11 -9.84 14.79 -0.46
C TYR A 11 -10.43 13.43 -0.87
N LEU A 12 -11.73 13.26 -0.67
CA LEU A 12 -12.55 12.18 -1.25
C LEU A 12 -13.67 12.80 -2.08
N GLU A 13 -13.76 12.43 -3.35
CA GLU A 13 -14.89 12.81 -4.21
C GLU A 13 -16.08 11.88 -3.91
N CYS A 14 -17.07 12.41 -3.20
CA CYS A 14 -18.40 11.82 -3.10
C CYS A 14 -19.41 12.78 -3.75
N GLU A 15 -20.37 12.23 -4.52
CA GLU A 15 -21.53 12.97 -5.01
C GLU A 15 -22.34 13.47 -3.81
N GLY A 16 -22.08 14.71 -3.38
CA GLY A 16 -22.69 15.30 -2.17
C GLY A 16 -21.80 16.22 -1.34
N GLY A 17 -20.53 16.41 -1.71
CA GLY A 17 -19.60 17.31 -1.02
C GLY A 17 -18.36 16.58 -0.51
N VAL A 18 -17.19 17.18 -0.71
CA VAL A 18 -15.91 16.64 -0.22
C VAL A 18 -15.85 16.88 1.30
N GLU A 19 -16.30 15.92 2.10
CA GLU A 19 -15.95 15.89 3.51
C GLU A 19 -14.51 15.40 3.65
N GLU A 20 -13.66 16.25 4.20
CA GLU A 20 -12.26 15.97 4.39
C GLU A 20 -12.02 15.11 5.64
N TRP A 21 -11.46 13.92 5.45
CA TRP A 21 -11.14 13.03 6.57
C TRP A 21 -9.86 13.46 7.30
N HIS A 22 -9.97 13.61 8.62
CA HIS A 22 -8.85 14.02 9.47
C HIS A 22 -8.59 13.03 10.60
N TRP A 23 -7.32 12.66 10.76
CA TRP A 23 -6.88 11.79 11.85
C TRP A 23 -6.70 12.58 13.14
N ASN A 24 -7.46 12.23 14.17
CA ASN A 24 -7.25 12.69 15.54
C ASN A 24 -6.61 11.57 16.39
N SER A 25 -6.25 11.86 17.64
CA SER A 25 -5.60 10.88 18.52
C SER A 25 -6.47 9.64 18.75
N LYS A 26 -7.81 9.78 18.85
CA LYS A 26 -8.71 8.64 19.07
C LYS A 26 -8.79 7.74 17.82
N SER A 27 -8.99 8.32 16.64
CA SER A 27 -9.05 7.53 15.40
C SER A 27 -7.70 6.90 15.05
N THR A 28 -6.60 7.61 15.30
CA THR A 28 -5.25 7.07 15.13
C THR A 28 -5.00 5.90 16.09
N LYS A 29 -5.38 6.04 17.36
CA LYS A 29 -5.25 4.96 18.34
C LYS A 29 -6.05 3.72 17.95
N LEU A 30 -7.30 3.90 17.52
CA LEU A 30 -8.14 2.79 17.04
C LEU A 30 -7.50 2.08 15.84
N LEU A 31 -6.97 2.81 14.86
CA LEU A 31 -6.26 2.22 13.73
C LEU A 31 -5.08 1.35 14.19
N VAL A 32 -4.31 1.82 15.18
CA VAL A 32 -3.17 1.07 15.74
C VAL A 32 -3.63 -0.21 16.43
N GLU A 33 -4.70 -0.15 17.21
CA GLU A 33 -5.29 -1.30 17.90
C GLU A 33 -5.79 -2.35 16.90
N LEU A 34 -6.62 -1.94 15.93
CA LEU A 34 -7.15 -2.82 14.90
C LEU A 34 -6.04 -3.46 14.04
N TYR A 35 -4.99 -2.70 13.72
CA TYR A 35 -3.84 -3.27 13.02
C TYR A 35 -3.12 -4.31 13.88
N SER A 36 -2.88 -4.01 15.17
CA SER A 36 -2.17 -4.90 16.09
C SER A 36 -2.85 -6.27 16.20
N GLU A 37 -4.18 -6.30 16.31
CA GLU A 37 -4.98 -7.53 16.35
C GLU A 37 -4.80 -8.39 15.09
N ARG A 38 -4.76 -7.75 13.92
CA ARG A 38 -4.70 -8.42 12.60
C ARG A 38 -3.28 -8.59 12.09
N ARG A 39 -2.27 -8.15 12.84
CA ARG A 39 -0.87 -8.04 12.40
C ARG A 39 -0.30 -9.33 11.83
N HIS A 40 -0.61 -10.46 12.44
CA HIS A 40 -0.14 -11.78 11.98
C HIS A 40 -0.62 -12.09 10.55
N ARG A 41 -1.84 -11.66 10.19
CA ARG A 41 -2.42 -11.81 8.84
C ARG A 41 -1.77 -10.87 7.83
N PHE A 42 -1.34 -9.68 8.26
CA PHE A 42 -0.58 -8.78 7.39
C PHE A 42 0.80 -9.33 6.99
N ARG A 43 1.34 -10.28 7.77
CA ARG A 43 2.60 -10.97 7.50
C ARG A 43 2.42 -12.18 6.59
N ASP A 44 1.23 -12.76 6.54
CA ASP A 44 0.95 -13.92 5.70
C ASP A 44 0.94 -13.54 4.21
N PRO A 45 1.85 -14.07 3.38
CA PRO A 45 1.90 -13.78 1.95
C PRO A 45 0.67 -14.29 1.18
N LYS A 46 -0.09 -15.24 1.74
CA LYS A 46 -1.32 -15.75 1.12
C LYS A 46 -2.52 -14.82 1.34
N THR A 47 -2.42 -13.92 2.32
CA THR A 47 -3.50 -13.00 2.66
C THR A 47 -3.44 -11.74 1.80
N ARG A 48 -4.57 -11.37 1.19
CA ARG A 48 -4.68 -10.12 0.42
C ARG A 48 -4.74 -8.93 1.37
N LYS A 49 -3.68 -8.13 1.44
CA LYS A 49 -3.59 -6.93 2.32
C LYS A 49 -4.74 -5.95 2.16
N ARG A 50 -5.25 -5.77 0.93
CA ARG A 50 -6.40 -4.91 0.67
C ARG A 50 -7.64 -5.37 1.44
N ALA A 51 -7.89 -6.68 1.52
CA ALA A 51 -9.03 -7.21 2.28
C ALA A 51 -8.89 -6.94 3.79
N LEU A 52 -7.68 -7.02 4.35
CA LEU A 52 -7.44 -6.67 5.75
C LEU A 52 -7.69 -5.18 6.02
N TRP A 53 -7.33 -4.32 5.06
CA TRP A 53 -7.64 -2.90 5.16
C TRP A 53 -9.14 -2.64 5.06
N THR A 54 -9.87 -3.36 4.20
CA THR A 54 -11.34 -3.29 4.15
C THR A 54 -11.96 -3.66 5.50
N GLU A 55 -11.55 -4.78 6.12
CA GLU A 55 -12.02 -5.17 7.45
C GLU A 55 -11.75 -4.09 8.51
N ILE A 56 -10.57 -3.46 8.48
CA ILE A 56 -10.23 -2.36 9.39
C ILE A 56 -11.11 -1.14 9.15
N VAL A 57 -11.40 -0.81 7.88
CA VAL A 57 -12.31 0.30 7.54
C VAL A 57 -13.70 0.01 8.08
N ASP A 58 -14.21 -1.19 7.87
CA ASP A 58 -15.52 -1.60 8.40
C ASP A 58 -15.56 -1.39 9.92
N ASP A 59 -14.56 -1.87 10.66
CA ASP A 59 -14.50 -1.69 12.12
C ASP A 59 -14.41 -0.21 12.55
N MET A 60 -13.69 0.61 11.79
CA MET A 60 -13.64 2.06 12.01
C MET A 60 -14.99 2.73 11.76
N GLU A 61 -15.73 2.31 10.73
CA GLU A 61 -17.09 2.81 10.45
C GLU A 61 -18.07 2.40 11.55
N HIS A 62 -17.99 1.16 12.07
CA HIS A 62 -18.77 0.70 13.22
C HIS A 62 -18.48 1.52 14.49
N ALA A 63 -17.24 2.00 14.65
CA ALA A 63 -16.86 2.90 15.74
C ALA A 63 -17.31 4.37 15.50
N GLY A 64 -17.97 4.66 14.39
CA GLY A 64 -18.55 5.96 14.07
C GLY A 64 -17.67 6.87 13.20
N TYR A 65 -16.56 6.35 12.67
CA TYR A 65 -15.66 7.10 11.80
C TYR A 65 -16.03 6.88 10.32
N LYS A 66 -16.65 7.88 9.68
CA LYS A 66 -17.14 7.81 8.31
C LYS A 66 -16.19 8.48 7.31
N GLY A 67 -16.33 8.15 6.03
CA GLY A 67 -15.54 8.77 4.96
C GLY A 67 -14.09 8.29 4.94
N ILE A 68 -13.84 7.06 5.38
CA ILE A 68 -12.52 6.42 5.33
C ILE A 68 -12.58 5.29 4.31
N ASN A 69 -11.49 5.07 3.57
CA ASN A 69 -11.32 3.91 2.72
C ASN A 69 -9.98 3.22 3.00
N GLU A 70 -9.74 2.09 2.35
CA GLU A 70 -8.57 1.25 2.60
C GLU A 70 -7.26 2.01 2.35
N ASP A 71 -7.25 2.86 1.32
CA ASP A 71 -6.09 3.65 0.93
C ASP A 71 -5.73 4.72 1.98
N ILE A 72 -6.74 5.32 2.62
CA ILE A 72 -6.55 6.30 3.70
C ILE A 72 -5.94 5.63 4.94
N CYS A 73 -6.46 4.48 5.35
CA CYS A 73 -5.92 3.67 6.44
C CYS A 73 -4.48 3.20 6.16
N ASP A 74 -4.25 2.60 5.00
CA ASP A 74 -2.93 2.10 4.62
C ASP A 74 -1.88 3.22 4.53
N ARG A 75 -2.25 4.38 3.96
CA ARG A 75 -1.38 5.54 3.88
C ARG A 75 -1.01 6.08 5.27
N LYS A 76 -2.00 6.26 6.16
CA LYS A 76 -1.76 6.68 7.54
C LYS A 76 -0.80 5.71 8.24
N TRP A 77 -1.06 4.40 8.11
CA TRP A 77 -0.21 3.38 8.70
C TRP A 77 1.23 3.38 8.16
N ARG A 78 1.41 3.53 6.84
CA ARG A 78 2.74 3.65 6.22
C ARG A 78 3.49 4.88 6.73
N ASN A 79 2.82 6.01 6.88
CA ASN A 79 3.40 7.23 7.43
C ASN A 79 3.83 7.02 8.89
N MET A 80 2.99 6.40 9.72
CA MET A 80 3.34 6.08 11.11
C MET A 80 4.57 5.16 11.20
N LYS A 81 4.64 4.11 10.36
CA LYS A 81 5.83 3.26 10.29
C LYS A 81 7.10 4.02 9.86
N LYS A 82 6.96 5.02 8.99
CA LYS A 82 8.09 5.88 8.59
C LYS A 82 8.58 6.70 9.78
N THR A 83 7.68 7.37 10.50
CA THR A 83 7.99 8.12 11.72
C THR A 83 8.67 7.23 12.76
N TYR A 84 8.14 6.03 13.01
CA TYR A 84 8.76 5.04 13.91
C TYR A 84 10.22 4.75 13.54
N ARG A 85 10.49 4.44 12.25
CA ARG A 85 11.86 4.16 11.78
C ARG A 85 12.79 5.35 12.03
N THR A 86 12.36 6.56 11.70
CA THR A 86 13.13 7.78 11.96
C THR A 86 13.41 7.99 13.44
N CYS A 87 12.42 7.77 14.31
CA CYS A 87 12.59 7.83 15.76
C CYS A 87 13.62 6.80 16.25
N ARG A 88 13.50 5.55 15.81
CA ARG A 88 14.40 4.45 16.19
C ARG A 88 15.84 4.70 15.73
N GLU A 89 16.04 5.19 14.51
CA GLU A 89 17.35 5.57 13.98
C GLU A 89 17.96 6.73 14.78
N THR A 90 17.14 7.72 15.13
CA THR A 90 17.58 8.87 15.93
C THR A 90 18.02 8.43 17.33
N LEU A 91 17.28 7.51 17.96
CA LEU A 91 17.62 6.94 19.27
C LEU A 91 18.91 6.12 19.20
N LYS A 92 19.10 5.32 18.14
CA LYS A 92 20.33 4.54 17.91
C LYS A 92 21.57 5.45 17.77
N LYS A 93 21.44 6.57 17.05
CA LYS A 93 22.53 7.55 16.87
C LYS A 93 22.78 8.39 18.11
N ASN A 94 21.72 8.68 18.88
CA ASN A 94 21.77 9.55 20.05
C ASN A 94 21.03 8.91 21.22
N ALA A 95 21.69 7.96 21.90
CA ALA A 95 21.10 7.17 22.99
C ALA A 95 20.56 8.01 24.17
N ARG A 96 20.97 9.28 24.29
CA ARG A 96 20.48 10.22 25.33
C ARG A 96 19.22 11.00 24.92
N LYS A 97 18.78 10.91 23.67
CA LYS A 97 17.62 11.67 23.18
C LYS A 97 16.34 10.89 23.45
N ARG A 98 15.37 11.53 24.13
CA ARG A 98 14.04 10.95 24.36
C ARG A 98 13.19 11.05 23.08
N VAL A 99 12.49 9.98 22.71
CA VAL A 99 11.49 10.02 21.63
C VAL A 99 10.18 10.59 22.20
N GLY A 100 9.70 11.70 21.65
CA GLY A 100 8.46 12.37 22.09
C GLY A 100 7.19 11.92 21.36
N TRP A 101 7.28 10.91 20.50
CA TRP A 101 6.15 10.45 19.71
C TRP A 101 5.30 9.47 20.52
N GLU A 102 4.03 9.82 20.75
CA GLU A 102 3.12 9.10 21.65
C GLU A 102 2.89 7.61 21.29
N TYR A 103 3.05 7.24 20.00
CA TYR A 103 2.90 5.86 19.53
C TYR A 103 4.22 5.08 19.49
N TYR A 104 5.34 5.67 19.93
CA TYR A 104 6.65 5.04 19.82
C TYR A 104 6.71 3.72 20.57
N ASP A 105 6.35 3.70 21.86
CA ASP A 105 6.46 2.49 22.69
C ASP A 105 5.57 1.37 22.16
N THR A 106 4.35 1.67 21.72
CA THR A 106 3.43 0.71 21.09
C THR A 106 4.03 0.13 19.80
N PHE A 107 4.63 0.97 18.96
CA PHE A 107 5.29 0.51 17.75
C PHE A 107 6.56 -0.29 18.07
N ASP A 108 7.30 0.11 19.09
CA ASP A 108 8.52 -0.57 19.47
C ASP A 108 8.20 -1.97 20.02
N ASP A 109 7.22 -2.12 20.91
CA ASP A 109 6.76 -3.44 21.36
C ASP A 109 6.29 -4.33 20.21
N MET A 110 5.54 -3.75 19.27
CA MET A 110 5.17 -4.47 18.05
C MET A 110 6.44 -4.91 17.31
N PHE A 111 7.27 -3.99 16.82
CA PHE A 111 8.34 -4.28 15.87
C PHE A 111 9.64 -4.83 16.48
N GLN A 112 9.86 -4.77 17.79
CA GLN A 112 10.99 -5.38 18.48
C GLN A 112 10.97 -6.91 18.32
N ASN A 113 9.79 -7.52 18.52
CA ASN A 113 9.59 -8.98 18.42
C ASN A 113 9.74 -9.55 16.99
N GLU A 114 9.73 -8.69 15.96
CA GLU A 114 10.00 -9.11 14.57
C GLU A 114 11.48 -9.41 14.34
N ASN A 115 12.36 -8.70 15.05
CA ASN A 115 13.80 -8.77 14.81
C ASN A 115 14.46 -9.97 15.52
N VAL A 116 13.80 -10.53 16.54
CA VAL A 116 14.29 -11.69 17.30
C VAL A 116 13.94 -13.00 16.58
N ASN A 117 12.85 -13.03 15.82
CA ASN A 117 12.43 -14.20 15.04
C ASN A 117 13.05 -14.29 13.64
N SER A 118 13.85 -13.29 13.25
CA SER A 118 14.66 -13.28 12.03
C SER A 118 16.14 -13.59 12.29
N THR A 119 16.56 -13.80 13.55
CA THR A 119 17.99 -13.96 13.91
C THR A 119 18.49 -15.41 13.98
N THR A 120 17.67 -16.42 13.68
CA THR A 120 18.17 -17.80 13.50
C THR A 120 18.30 -18.18 12.03
N ALA A 121 19.04 -17.38 11.26
CA ALA A 121 19.90 -17.83 10.17
C ALA A 121 20.56 -16.61 9.48
N LYS A 122 21.89 -16.57 9.57
CA LYS A 122 22.86 -15.75 8.81
C LYS A 122 23.31 -14.43 9.44
N THR A 123 24.42 -14.60 10.15
CA THR A 123 25.54 -13.70 10.45
C THR A 123 25.99 -12.84 9.25
N GLU A 124 26.23 -11.56 9.56
CA GLU A 124 27.22 -10.61 9.00
C GLU A 124 27.43 -10.55 7.48
N SER A 125 26.81 -9.55 6.86
CA SER A 125 27.48 -8.43 6.17
C SER A 125 26.41 -7.65 5.43
N ASP A 126 26.32 -6.33 5.64
CA ASP A 126 26.06 -5.37 4.57
C ASP A 126 25.91 -3.96 5.14
N ALA A 127 27.03 -3.26 5.10
CA ALA A 127 27.05 -1.83 4.89
C ALA A 127 27.19 -1.57 3.38
N LEU A 128 26.23 -0.84 2.83
CA LEU A 128 26.39 0.20 1.79
C LEU A 128 26.79 -0.18 0.34
N ILE A 129 25.87 0.21 -0.57
CA ILE A 129 26.06 0.91 -1.87
C ILE A 129 26.13 0.07 -3.18
N GLU A 130 25.05 0.22 -3.97
CA GLU A 130 24.99 0.73 -5.37
C GLU A 130 26.22 0.54 -6.29
N GLU A 131 26.09 -0.21 -7.40
CA GLU A 131 26.08 0.30 -8.79
C GLU A 131 26.19 -0.81 -9.87
N GLN A 132 25.36 -0.63 -10.89
CA GLN A 132 25.34 -1.05 -12.30
C GLN A 132 26.41 -1.98 -12.95
N HIS A 133 25.86 -2.79 -13.88
CA HIS A 133 26.36 -3.20 -15.20
C HIS A 133 27.28 -4.43 -15.39
N ASN A 134 26.64 -5.44 -16.00
CA ASN A 134 27.01 -6.16 -17.24
C ASN A 134 28.03 -7.33 -17.21
N GLU A 135 27.61 -8.39 -17.91
CA GLU A 135 28.38 -9.48 -18.55
C GLU A 135 28.74 -10.76 -17.75
N LEU A 136 27.98 -11.81 -18.08
CA LEU A 136 28.43 -13.10 -18.64
C LEU A 136 29.28 -14.06 -17.78
N SER A 137 28.60 -15.17 -17.47
CA SER A 137 28.98 -16.57 -17.77
C SER A 137 30.23 -17.19 -17.14
N ASP A 138 29.93 -18.25 -16.39
CA ASP A 138 30.66 -19.52 -16.25
C ASP A 138 32.14 -19.49 -15.82
N MET A 139 32.44 -20.14 -14.70
CA MET A 139 32.94 -21.52 -14.77
C MET A 139 33.04 -22.18 -13.39
N GLN A 140 32.27 -23.26 -13.27
CA GLN A 140 32.56 -24.54 -12.65
C GLN A 140 32.70 -24.68 -11.12
N CYS A 141 31.67 -25.36 -10.61
CA CYS A 141 31.56 -26.11 -9.36
C CYS A 141 32.38 -27.41 -9.38
N THR A 142 32.84 -27.87 -8.20
CA THR A 142 33.09 -29.30 -7.96
C THR A 142 32.17 -29.82 -6.86
N LEU A 143 31.23 -30.68 -7.28
CA LEU A 143 30.70 -31.94 -6.71
C LEU A 143 30.67 -32.05 -5.17
N GLU A 144 29.54 -32.39 -4.53
CA GLU A 144 28.98 -33.76 -4.53
C GLU A 144 27.44 -33.80 -4.30
N THR A 145 26.83 -34.71 -5.07
CA THR A 145 25.53 -35.40 -4.97
C THR A 145 25.35 -36.09 -3.60
N ASP A 146 24.20 -36.41 -2.99
CA ASP A 146 22.87 -36.85 -3.46
C ASP A 146 21.86 -36.68 -2.29
N ASN A 147 20.73 -35.98 -2.49
CA ASN A 147 19.48 -36.14 -1.69
C ASN A 147 18.29 -35.24 -2.11
N ASN A 148 18.22 -34.73 -3.36
CA ASN A 148 17.27 -33.64 -3.68
C ASN A 148 16.21 -33.94 -4.77
N THR A 149 16.13 -35.18 -5.26
CA THR A 149 15.32 -35.48 -6.46
C THR A 149 13.80 -35.50 -6.22
N LEU A 150 13.31 -35.50 -4.96
CA LEU A 150 11.86 -35.43 -4.66
C LEU A 150 11.33 -34.00 -4.41
N ARG A 151 12.20 -32.99 -4.26
CA ARG A 151 11.78 -31.58 -4.00
C ARG A 151 11.81 -30.70 -5.26
N ALA A 152 12.52 -31.12 -6.31
CA ALA A 152 12.69 -30.33 -7.53
C ALA A 152 11.43 -30.30 -8.42
N GLU A 153 10.61 -31.35 -8.42
CA GLU A 153 9.43 -31.43 -9.28
C GLU A 153 8.27 -30.55 -8.78
N GLN A 154 8.10 -30.41 -7.46
CA GLN A 154 7.09 -29.52 -6.86
C GLN A 154 7.44 -28.02 -7.00
N SER A 155 8.73 -27.70 -7.11
CA SER A 155 9.21 -26.32 -7.22
C SER A 155 9.02 -25.74 -8.63
N ASN A 156 9.02 -26.57 -9.67
CA ASN A 156 8.80 -26.14 -11.06
C ASN A 156 7.32 -25.94 -11.40
N ASP A 157 6.42 -26.69 -10.77
CA ASP A 157 4.97 -26.59 -11.02
C ASP A 157 4.40 -25.29 -10.41
N MET A 158 4.92 -24.89 -9.24
CA MET A 158 4.49 -23.66 -8.56
C MET A 158 4.94 -22.38 -9.26
N THR A 159 6.10 -22.41 -9.95
CA THR A 159 6.59 -21.28 -10.73
C THR A 159 5.80 -21.11 -12.04
N MET A 160 5.43 -22.21 -12.71
CA MET A 160 4.59 -22.16 -13.91
C MET A 160 3.18 -21.61 -13.62
N VAL A 161 2.56 -22.05 -12.51
CA VAL A 161 1.22 -21.56 -12.10
C VAL A 161 1.24 -20.08 -11.73
N ALA A 162 2.30 -19.60 -11.07
CA ALA A 162 2.45 -18.18 -10.73
C ALA A 162 2.65 -17.30 -11.98
N GLU A 163 3.44 -17.76 -12.95
CA GLU A 163 3.64 -17.08 -14.23
C GLU A 163 2.34 -17.04 -15.07
N GLU A 164 1.56 -18.12 -15.05
CA GLU A 164 0.27 -18.18 -15.75
C GLU A 164 -0.74 -17.21 -15.14
N GLN A 165 -0.85 -17.16 -13.81
CA GLN A 165 -1.70 -16.19 -13.11
C GLN A 165 -1.30 -14.74 -13.45
N GLN A 166 0.00 -14.45 -13.54
CA GLN A 166 0.49 -13.13 -13.92
C GLN A 166 0.13 -12.77 -15.37
N ARG A 167 0.18 -13.73 -16.30
CA ARG A 167 -0.29 -13.53 -17.69
C ARG A 167 -1.79 -13.26 -17.75
N GLN A 168 -2.59 -14.00 -16.98
CA GLN A 168 -4.05 -13.77 -16.93
C GLN A 168 -4.39 -12.39 -16.37
N LEU A 169 -3.69 -11.93 -15.32
CA LEU A 169 -3.85 -10.57 -14.78
C LEU A 169 -3.53 -9.49 -15.82
N LEU A 170 -2.43 -9.64 -16.57
CA LEU A 170 -2.07 -8.69 -17.63
C LEU A 170 -3.13 -8.64 -18.75
N ILE A 171 -3.73 -9.77 -19.11
CA ILE A 171 -4.80 -9.85 -20.12
C ILE A 171 -6.04 -9.10 -19.61
N LEU A 172 -6.45 -9.35 -18.36
CA LEU A 172 -7.59 -8.66 -17.73
C LEU A 172 -7.35 -7.15 -17.63
N GLU A 173 -6.15 -6.73 -17.25
CA GLU A 173 -5.78 -5.32 -17.15
C GLU A 173 -5.82 -4.62 -18.51
N ARG A 174 -5.30 -5.27 -19.56
CA ARG A 174 -5.40 -4.77 -20.94
C ARG A 174 -6.85 -4.65 -21.39
N SER A 175 -7.68 -5.66 -21.11
CA SER A 175 -9.11 -5.63 -21.43
C SER A 175 -9.84 -4.50 -20.69
N ARG A 176 -9.54 -4.31 -19.40
CA ARG A 176 -10.09 -3.20 -18.59
C ARG A 176 -9.70 -1.84 -19.16
N ILE A 177 -8.42 -1.66 -19.50
CA ILE A 177 -7.93 -0.41 -20.09
C ILE A 177 -8.63 -0.12 -21.42
N ALA A 178 -8.82 -1.14 -22.26
CA ALA A 178 -9.54 -1.00 -23.53
C ALA A 178 -11.00 -0.57 -23.32
N ALA A 179 -11.70 -1.20 -22.37
CA ALA A 179 -13.08 -0.83 -22.04
C ALA A 179 -13.19 0.60 -21.50
N ILE A 180 -12.27 1.02 -20.63
CA ILE A 180 -12.22 2.39 -20.11
C ILE A 180 -12.02 3.40 -21.25
N ARG A 181 -11.05 3.15 -22.15
CA ARG A 181 -10.80 4.03 -23.30
C ARG A 181 -12.03 4.17 -24.21
N GLU A 182 -12.74 3.07 -24.45
CA GLU A 182 -13.97 3.08 -25.24
C GLU A 182 -15.08 3.90 -24.56
N LEU A 183 -15.28 3.75 -23.25
CA LEU A 183 -16.22 4.57 -22.50
C LEU A 183 -15.84 6.06 -22.55
N SER A 184 -14.57 6.39 -22.34
CA SER A 184 -14.08 7.77 -22.44
C SER A 184 -14.35 8.37 -23.81
N LYS A 185 -14.14 7.59 -24.89
CA LYS A 185 -14.45 8.03 -26.26
C LYS A 185 -15.93 8.35 -26.45
N ARG A 186 -16.82 7.47 -25.97
CA ARG A 186 -18.28 7.68 -26.06
C ARG A 186 -18.75 8.89 -25.26
N ILE A 187 -18.17 9.11 -24.08
CA ILE A 187 -18.45 10.30 -23.27
C ILE A 187 -18.05 11.57 -24.02
N GLU A 188 -16.86 11.59 -24.63
CA GLU A 188 -16.42 12.76 -25.40
C GLU A 188 -17.33 13.03 -26.59
N GLU A 189 -17.73 12.00 -27.35
CA GLU A 189 -18.70 12.12 -28.44
C GLU A 189 -20.04 12.68 -27.95
N SER A 190 -20.55 12.17 -26.82
CA SER A 190 -21.77 12.69 -26.19
C SER A 190 -21.61 14.15 -25.76
N ASN A 191 -20.46 14.54 -25.20
CA ASN A 191 -20.18 15.91 -24.78
C ASN A 191 -20.12 16.87 -25.98
N VAL A 192 -19.58 16.42 -27.12
CA VAL A 192 -19.61 17.19 -28.37
C VAL A 192 -21.05 17.45 -28.80
N ILE A 193 -21.89 16.41 -28.85
CA ILE A 193 -23.31 16.55 -29.23
C ILE A 193 -24.04 17.51 -28.29
N GLN A 194 -23.78 17.42 -26.98
CA GLN A 194 -24.38 18.33 -26.01
C GLN A 194 -23.93 19.78 -26.21
N ARG A 195 -22.64 20.01 -26.53
CA ARG A 195 -22.12 21.34 -26.86
C ARG A 195 -22.81 21.89 -28.10
N GLU A 196 -22.86 21.14 -29.20
CA GLU A 196 -23.55 21.54 -30.43
C GLU A 196 -25.03 21.86 -30.17
N ARG A 197 -25.74 21.01 -29.40
CA ARG A 197 -27.13 21.27 -29.02
C ARG A 197 -27.26 22.58 -28.26
N ASN A 198 -26.38 22.84 -27.29
CA ASN A 198 -26.42 24.06 -26.49
C ASN A 198 -26.09 25.29 -27.34
N ASP A 199 -25.18 25.18 -28.30
CA ASP A 199 -24.83 26.26 -29.23
C ASP A 199 -26.01 26.60 -30.15
N LEU A 200 -26.68 25.59 -30.73
CA LEU A 200 -27.90 25.78 -31.53
C LEU A 200 -29.03 26.44 -30.71
N LEU A 201 -29.20 26.06 -29.45
CA LEU A 201 -30.18 26.70 -28.55
C LEU A 201 -29.83 28.17 -28.30
N ARG A 202 -28.55 28.50 -28.12
CA ARG A 202 -28.10 29.89 -27.96
C ARG A 202 -28.35 30.72 -29.22
N GLU A 203 -28.07 30.16 -30.40
CA GLU A 203 -28.34 30.82 -31.68
C GLU A 203 -29.84 31.07 -31.86
N TYR A 204 -30.69 30.08 -31.61
CA TYR A 204 -32.15 30.24 -31.69
C TYR A 204 -32.66 31.32 -30.74
N LEU A 205 -32.21 31.33 -29.49
CA LEU A 205 -32.59 32.35 -28.51
C LEU A 205 -32.10 33.76 -28.88
N SER A 206 -31.00 33.87 -29.65
CA SER A 206 -30.49 35.16 -30.12
C SER A 206 -31.28 35.76 -31.29
N GLN A 207 -32.14 34.96 -31.94
CA GLN A 207 -32.97 35.37 -33.07
C GLN A 207 -34.40 35.77 -32.67
N LEU A 208 -34.78 35.58 -31.41
CA LEU A 208 -36.04 36.03 -30.81
C LEU A 208 -35.89 37.42 -30.19
#